data_AF-A0A5C8UJD0-F1
#
_entry.id   AF-A0A5C8UJD0-F1
#
_cell.length_a   1.000
_cell.length_b   1.000
_cell.length_c   1.000
_cell.angle_alpha   90.00
_cell.angle_beta   90.00
_cell.angle_gamma   90.00
#
_symmetry.space_group_name_H-M   'P 1'
#
loop_
_entity.id
_entity.type
_entity.pdbx_description
1 polymer ?
#
loop_
_entity_poly.entity_id
_entity_poly.type
_entity_poly.pdbx_seq_one_letter_code
_entity_poly.pdbx_strand_id
1 'polypeptide(L)'
;MSAHTTFDWWFRNRQTGRITLGQSPNLPITIFAATTAVGVLVPRGPVRTAAAELAVGVLAWWAVDEIVRGVNPYRRLLGVGALASLALLAVRARRR
;
A
#
# COMPACT_ATOMS: atom_id res chain seq x y z
N MET A 1 27.03 13.24 9.37
CA MET A 1 26.52 12.10 8.58
C MET A 1 26.66 12.48 7.11
N SER A 2 27.54 11.80 6.35
CA SER A 2 27.72 12.09 4.91
C SER A 2 26.46 11.72 4.14
N ALA A 3 26.05 12.50 3.14
CA ALA A 3 24.78 12.31 2.41
C ALA A 3 24.55 10.88 1.86
N HIS A 4 25.64 10.17 1.56
CA HIS A 4 25.62 8.75 1.17
C HIS A 4 24.98 7.84 2.23
N THR A 5 25.25 8.05 3.53
CA THR A 5 24.72 7.17 4.58
C THR A 5 23.24 7.42 4.85
N THR A 6 22.76 8.66 4.72
CA THR A 6 21.33 8.99 4.89
C THR A 6 20.50 8.41 3.75
N PHE A 7 20.94 8.56 2.49
CA PHE A 7 20.24 7.97 1.34
C PHE A 7 20.17 6.45 1.46
N ASP A 8 21.29 5.81 1.80
CA ASP A 8 21.35 4.36 1.99
C ASP A 8 20.43 3.90 3.12
N TRP A 9 20.36 4.64 4.22
CA TRP A 9 19.47 4.30 5.32
C TRP A 9 17.99 4.30 4.88
N TRP A 10 17.59 5.26 4.04
CA TRP A 10 16.22 5.38 3.54
C TRP A 10 15.83 4.29 2.53
N PHE A 11 16.73 3.92 1.61
CA PHE A 11 16.36 3.17 0.43
C PHE A 11 17.06 1.82 0.27
N ARG A 12 18.15 1.56 0.99
CA ARG A 12 18.85 0.28 0.91
C ARG A 12 18.06 -0.81 1.61
N ASN A 13 17.83 -1.90 0.89
CA ASN A 13 17.22 -3.11 1.42
C ASN A 13 18.18 -3.78 2.41
N ARG A 14 17.72 -3.99 3.63
CA ARG A 14 18.52 -4.57 4.73
C ARG A 14 18.85 -6.05 4.57
N GLN A 15 18.17 -6.75 3.67
CA GLN A 15 18.38 -8.17 3.39
C GLN A 15 19.35 -8.39 2.21
N THR A 16 19.26 -7.55 1.18
CA THR A 16 20.02 -7.74 -0.08
C THR A 16 21.13 -6.73 -0.30
N GLY A 17 21.14 -5.64 0.47
CA GLY A 17 22.09 -4.53 0.30
C GLY A 17 21.84 -3.67 -0.94
N ARG A 18 20.79 -3.93 -1.74
CA ARG A 18 20.47 -3.15 -2.95
C ARG A 18 19.53 -1.99 -2.65
N ILE A 19 19.56 -0.92 -3.44
CA ILE A 19 18.53 0.14 -3.38
C ILE A 19 17.19 -0.44 -3.85
N THR A 20 16.12 -0.22 -3.08
CA THR A 20 14.79 -0.77 -3.34
C THR A 20 13.71 0.27 -3.09
N LEU A 21 13.05 0.72 -4.16
CA LEU A 21 11.88 1.61 -4.10
C LEU A 21 10.58 0.80 -4.21
N GLY A 22 10.55 -0.15 -5.14
CA GLY A 22 9.46 -1.08 -5.36
C GLY A 22 9.90 -2.52 -5.22
N GLN A 23 8.95 -3.39 -4.90
CA GLN A 23 9.12 -4.84 -4.95
C GLN A 23 8.26 -5.40 -6.08
N SER A 24 8.57 -6.61 -6.53
CA SER A 24 7.70 -7.35 -7.44
C SER A 24 6.27 -7.44 -6.88
N PRO A 25 5.24 -7.53 -7.74
CA PRO A 25 3.86 -7.68 -7.29
C PRO A 25 3.75 -8.83 -6.29
N ASN A 26 3.26 -8.51 -5.09
CA ASN A 26 2.89 -9.50 -4.09
C ASN A 26 1.38 -9.74 -4.15
N LEU A 27 0.92 -10.82 -3.51
CA LEU A 27 -0.48 -11.22 -3.55
C LEU A 27 -1.45 -10.06 -3.22
N PRO A 28 -1.22 -9.24 -2.17
CA PRO A 28 -2.08 -8.09 -1.89
C PRO A 28 -2.16 -7.07 -3.03
N ILE A 29 -1.03 -6.65 -3.60
CA ILE A 29 -1.01 -5.68 -4.71
C ILE A 29 -1.74 -6.25 -5.94
N THR A 30 -1.58 -7.54 -6.23
CA THR A 30 -2.26 -8.21 -7.35
C THR A 30 -3.78 -8.23 -7.15
N ILE A 31 -4.26 -8.60 -5.96
CA ILE A 31 -5.70 -8.59 -5.65
C ILE A 31 -6.24 -7.16 -5.69
N PHE A 32 -5.49 -6.19 -5.15
CA PHE A 32 -5.87 -4.78 -5.20
C PHE A 32 -6.01 -4.27 -6.64
N ALA A 33 -5.06 -4.61 -7.52
CA ALA A 33 -5.11 -4.23 -8.93
C ALA A 33 -6.32 -4.87 -9.63
N ALA A 34 -6.58 -6.16 -9.41
CA ALA A 34 -7.71 -6.87 -10.00
C ALA A 34 -9.07 -6.29 -9.54
N THR A 35 -9.23 -6.06 -8.24
CA THR A 35 -10.46 -5.50 -7.67
C THR A 35 -10.69 -4.05 -8.09
N THR A 36 -9.62 -3.26 -8.22
CA THR A 36 -9.68 -1.91 -8.79
C THR A 36 -10.12 -1.96 -10.26
N ALA A 37 -9.59 -2.89 -11.06
CA ALA A 37 -10.00 -3.08 -12.45
C ALA A 37 -11.49 -3.42 -12.55
N VAL A 38 -11.98 -4.33 -11.70
CA VAL A 38 -13.43 -4.62 -11.60
C VAL A 38 -14.22 -3.35 -11.26
N GLY A 39 -13.75 -2.54 -10.31
CA GLY A 39 -14.41 -1.29 -9.92
C GLY A 39 -14.49 -0.22 -11.02
N VAL A 40 -13.60 -0.28 -12.01
CA VAL A 40 -13.56 0.61 -13.18
C VAL A 40 -14.40 0.06 -14.34
N LEU A 41 -14.35 -1.25 -14.58
CA LEU A 41 -14.97 -1.88 -15.75
C LEU A 41 -16.44 -2.29 -15.53
N VAL A 42 -16.84 -2.54 -14.29
CA VAL A 42 -18.20 -3.02 -13.98
C VAL A 42 -19.13 -1.84 -13.68
N PRO A 43 -20.39 -1.84 -14.17
CA PRO A 43 -21.38 -0.83 -13.83
C PRO A 43 -21.64 -0.70 -12.32
N ARG A 44 -22.28 0.41 -11.91
CA ARG A 44 -22.71 0.60 -10.52
C ARG A 44 -23.69 -0.50 -10.12
N GLY A 45 -23.39 -1.15 -9.00
CA GLY A 45 -24.19 -2.26 -8.47
C GLY A 45 -23.43 -3.02 -7.38
N PRO A 46 -24.03 -4.09 -6.83
CA PRO A 46 -23.47 -4.82 -5.69
C PRO A 46 -22.05 -5.35 -5.94
N VAL A 47 -21.77 -5.84 -7.14
CA VAL A 47 -20.44 -6.36 -7.53
C VAL A 47 -19.36 -5.28 -7.45
N ARG A 48 -19.65 -4.09 -7.98
CA ARG A 48 -18.72 -2.96 -7.92
C ARG A 48 -18.48 -2.49 -6.48
N THR A 49 -19.52 -2.51 -5.64
CA THR A 49 -19.40 -2.18 -4.21
C THR A 49 -18.52 -3.20 -3.49
N ALA A 50 -18.78 -4.49 -3.66
CA ALA A 50 -17.99 -5.56 -3.05
C ALA A 50 -16.51 -5.51 -3.50
N ALA A 51 -16.26 -5.23 -4.78
CA ALA A 51 -14.91 -5.07 -5.30
C ALA A 51 -14.18 -3.87 -4.66
N ALA A 52 -14.88 -2.75 -4.44
CA ALA A 52 -14.31 -1.58 -3.78
C ALA A 52 -13.98 -1.85 -2.29
N GLU A 53 -14.87 -2.53 -1.56
CA GLU A 53 -14.64 -2.93 -0.18
C GLU A 53 -13.45 -3.89 -0.07
N LEU A 54 -13.36 -4.87 -0.97
CA LEU A 54 -12.24 -5.80 -1.03
C LEU A 54 -10.93 -5.08 -1.36
N ALA A 55 -10.94 -4.15 -2.31
CA ALA A 55 -9.77 -3.33 -2.64
C ALA A 55 -9.27 -2.56 -1.41
N VAL A 56 -10.16 -1.95 -0.63
CA VAL A 56 -9.80 -1.25 0.61
C VAL A 56 -9.19 -2.20 1.65
N GLY A 57 -9.82 -3.35 1.89
CA GLY A 57 -9.33 -4.33 2.87
C GLY A 57 -7.96 -4.89 2.50
N VAL A 58 -7.75 -5.19 1.23
CA VAL A 58 -6.47 -5.72 0.72
C VAL A 58 -5.38 -4.64 0.73
N LEU A 59 -5.71 -3.39 0.40
CA LEU A 59 -4.75 -2.29 0.50
C LEU A 59 -4.35 -2.02 1.96
N ALA A 60 -5.29 -2.15 2.90
CA ALA A 60 -4.99 -2.07 4.32
C ALA A 60 -4.06 -3.22 4.78
N TRP A 61 -4.33 -4.45 4.32
CA TRP A 61 -3.45 -5.60 4.58
C TRP A 61 -2.04 -5.34 4.05
N TRP A 62 -1.90 -4.94 2.78
CA TRP A 62 -0.61 -4.60 2.18
C TRP A 62 0.13 -3.54 3.02
N ALA A 63 -0.59 -2.49 3.44
CA ALA A 63 0.00 -1.40 4.18
C ALA A 63 0.51 -1.83 5.58
N VAL A 64 -0.21 -2.73 6.27
CA VAL A 64 0.28 -3.32 7.52
C VAL A 64 1.53 -4.17 7.28
N ASP A 65 1.56 -4.98 6.23
CA ASP A 65 2.72 -5.80 5.88
C ASP A 65 3.96 -4.93 5.60
N GLU A 66 3.78 -3.80 4.89
CA GLU A 66 4.86 -2.83 4.68
C GLU A 66 5.37 -2.18 5.97
N ILE A 67 4.50 -1.87 6.92
CA ILE A 67 4.92 -1.28 8.21
C ILE A 67 5.75 -2.28 9.01
N VAL A 68 5.29 -3.52 9.09
CA VAL A 68 5.90 -4.56 9.93
C VAL A 68 7.14 -5.15 9.27
N ARG A 69 7.05 -5.48 7.98
CA ARG A 69 8.04 -6.26 7.23
C ARG A 69 8.75 -5.47 6.13
N GLY A 70 8.46 -4.18 5.97
CA GLY A 70 9.11 -3.32 5.00
C GLY A 70 10.63 -3.33 5.13
N VAL A 71 11.32 -3.52 3.99
CA VAL A 71 12.76 -3.77 3.92
C VAL A 71 13.63 -2.54 4.19
N ASN A 72 13.06 -1.33 4.11
CA ASN A 72 13.70 -0.04 4.39
C ASN A 72 12.67 0.96 4.99
N PRO A 73 13.10 2.10 5.59
CA PRO A 73 12.20 3.09 6.17
C PRO A 73 11.23 3.69 5.16
N TYR A 74 11.67 3.88 3.91
CA TYR A 74 10.81 4.39 2.84
C TYR A 74 9.57 3.48 2.65
N ARG A 75 9.78 2.17 2.52
CA ARG A 75 8.72 1.15 2.40
C ARG A 75 7.76 1.17 3.59
N ARG A 76 8.30 1.24 4.81
CA ARG A 76 7.48 1.35 6.03
C ARG A 76 6.62 2.61 6.03
N LEU A 77 7.17 3.75 5.62
CA LEU A 77 6.41 4.99 5.49
C LEU A 77 5.33 4.93 4.41
N LEU A 78 5.55 4.22 3.30
CA LEU A 78 4.49 3.99 2.32
C LEU A 78 3.30 3.25 2.96
N GLY A 79 3.57 2.23 3.77
CA GLY A 79 2.53 1.53 4.53
C GLY A 79 1.79 2.46 5.50
N VAL A 80 2.52 3.27 6.28
CA VAL A 80 1.89 4.27 7.17
C VAL A 80 1.02 5.25 6.39
N GLY A 81 1.54 5.80 5.29
CA GLY A 81 0.82 6.76 4.45
C GLY A 81 -0.45 6.16 3.83
N ALA A 82 -0.39 4.90 3.38
CA ALA A 82 -1.54 4.19 2.85
C ALA A 82 -2.62 3.98 3.93
N LEU A 83 -2.26 3.47 5.11
CA LEU A 83 -3.23 3.30 6.22
C LEU A 83 -3.82 4.63 6.68
N ALA A 84 -3.00 5.67 6.84
CA ALA A 84 -3.46 6.99 7.24
C ALA A 84 -4.46 7.57 6.23
N SER A 85 -4.18 7.39 4.93
CA SER A 85 -5.08 7.82 3.86
C SER A 85 -6.42 7.08 3.91
N LEU A 86 -6.39 5.75 4.07
CA LEU A 86 -7.60 4.94 4.22
C LEU A 86 -8.41 5.36 5.45
N ALA A 87 -7.76 5.56 6.60
CA ALA A 87 -8.41 6.01 7.83
C ALA A 87 -9.05 7.39 7.65
N LEU A 88 -8.33 8.33 7.04
CA LEU A 88 -8.85 9.68 6.77
C LEU A 88 -10.06 9.64 5.84
N LEU A 89 -10.01 8.83 4.77
CA LEU A 89 -11.13 8.66 3.84
C LEU A 89 -12.33 8.02 4.54
N ALA A 90 -12.12 7.00 5.38
CA ALA A 90 -13.18 6.38 6.16
C ALA A 90 -13.83 7.36 7.14
N VAL A 91 -13.04 8.20 7.82
CA VAL A 91 -13.56 9.25 8.72
C VAL A 91 -14.37 10.29 7.93
N ARG A 92 -13.91 10.70 6.75
CA ARG A 92 -14.64 11.63 5.88
C ARG A 92 -15.95 11.05 5.37
N ALA A 93 -15.97 9.77 5.03
CA ALA A 93 -17.18 9.09 4.57
C ALA A 93 -18.25 9.00 5.67
N ARG A 94 -17.87 8.83 6.93
CA ARG A 94 -18.80 8.79 8.08
C ARG A 94 -19.39 10.14 8.47
N ARG A 95 -18.79 11.25 8.00
CA ARG A 95 -19.22 12.62 8.31
C ARG A 95 -20.14 13.23 7.25
N ARG A 96 -20.46 12.48 6.18
CA ARG A 96 -21.40 12.85 5.13
C ARG A 96 -22.69 12.07 5.33
#